data_AF-A0A1S8BMD5-F1
#
_entry.id   AF-A0A1S8BMD5-F1
#
_cell.length_a   1.000
_cell.length_b   1.000
_cell.length_c   1.000
_cell.angle_alpha   90.00
_cell.angle_beta   90.00
_cell.angle_gamma   90.00
#
_symmetry.space_group_name_H-M   'P 1'
#
loop_
_entity.id
_entity.type
_entity.pdbx_description
1 polymer ?
#
loop_
_entity_poly.entity_id
_entity_poly.type
_entity_poly.pdbx_seq_one_letter_code
_entity_poly.pdbx_strand_id
1 'polypeptide(L)'
;MNRGTRSIHELQKDALWTGRLSIIFRTAGRTLRTAFAEGPNPEINEHTRDFRRYLVGLAVSEPNTTTYLQAWDRLVRTLKALLDESDDGRRQNAATFLFSWIYCLEENFILCLQQHQPLALVILSYFVVMLHVSRHQWFIEEWPEHIMAGIIHHIHDDYKPWIRWPASQIGWNV
;
A
#
# COMPACT_ATOMS: atom_id res chain seq x y z
N MET A 1 7.37 3.77 32.89
CA MET A 1 7.39 5.09 32.24
C MET A 1 7.46 4.84 30.73
N ASN A 2 6.39 5.10 29.95
CA ASN A 2 6.33 5.22 28.47
C ASN A 2 4.86 5.11 27.99
N ARG A 3 4.02 6.10 28.36
CA ARG A 3 2.62 6.22 27.89
C ARG A 3 2.37 7.46 27.02
N GLY A 4 3.40 8.27 26.74
CA GLY A 4 3.23 9.57 26.09
C GLY A 4 3.22 9.58 24.55
N THR A 5 3.79 8.56 23.90
CA THR A 5 3.95 8.56 22.43
C THR A 5 2.75 7.99 21.67
N ARG A 6 1.92 7.14 22.29
CA ARG A 6 0.69 6.61 21.66
C ARG A 6 -0.37 7.69 21.44
N SER A 7 -0.55 8.61 22.40
CA SER A 7 -1.56 9.66 22.28
C SER A 7 -1.31 10.63 21.12
N ILE A 8 -0.07 10.94 20.76
CA ILE A 8 0.20 11.91 19.68
C ILE A 8 -0.11 11.32 18.30
N HIS A 9 0.18 10.03 18.11
CA HIS A 9 -0.13 9.34 16.86
C HIS A 9 -1.65 9.11 16.70
N GLU A 10 -2.35 8.76 17.78
CA GLU A 10 -3.82 8.65 17.80
C GLU A 10 -4.48 10.03 17.62
N LEU A 11 -3.95 11.09 18.24
CA LEU A 11 -4.44 12.47 18.09
C LEU A 11 -4.19 13.04 16.69
N GLN A 12 -3.11 12.66 16.01
CA GLN A 12 -2.86 13.08 14.62
C GLN A 12 -3.79 12.37 13.64
N LYS A 13 -4.10 11.10 13.88
CA LYS A 13 -5.19 10.41 13.18
C LYS A 13 -6.50 11.20 13.43
N ASP A 14 -6.86 11.50 14.68
CA ASP A 14 -8.05 12.31 15.07
C ASP A 14 -8.12 13.73 14.49
N ALA A 15 -6.98 14.40 14.35
CA ALA A 15 -6.92 15.72 13.73
C ALA A 15 -7.12 15.66 12.20
N LEU A 16 -6.63 14.60 11.53
CA LEU A 16 -6.97 14.32 10.13
C LEU A 16 -8.48 14.01 9.99
N TRP A 17 -9.12 13.43 11.02
CA TRP A 17 -10.54 13.02 11.05
C TRP A 17 -11.55 14.17 11.13
N THR A 18 -11.20 15.31 11.72
CA THR A 18 -12.14 16.43 11.96
C THR A 18 -12.14 17.49 10.84
N GLY A 19 -11.23 17.37 9.86
CA GLY A 19 -11.08 18.32 8.75
C GLY A 19 -11.80 17.96 7.44
N ARG A 20 -11.40 18.59 6.33
CA ARG A 20 -11.96 18.36 4.97
C ARG A 20 -11.76 16.92 4.46
N LEU A 21 -10.81 16.16 5.02
CA LEU A 21 -10.59 14.74 4.74
C LEU A 21 -11.75 13.85 5.25
N SER A 22 -12.57 14.32 6.21
CA SER A 22 -13.76 13.59 6.69
C SER A 22 -14.80 13.28 5.60
N ILE A 23 -14.82 14.05 4.51
CA ILE A 23 -15.68 13.79 3.36
C ILE A 23 -15.17 12.58 2.57
N ILE A 24 -13.84 12.49 2.34
CA ILE A 24 -13.20 11.34 1.70
C ILE A 24 -13.54 10.06 2.47
N PHE A 25 -13.56 10.12 3.80
CA PHE A 25 -13.88 8.96 4.63
C PHE A 25 -15.37 8.59 4.66
N ARG A 26 -16.29 9.56 4.52
CA ARG A 26 -17.73 9.27 4.34
C ARG A 26 -18.00 8.50 3.03
N THR A 27 -17.21 8.74 1.98
CA THR A 27 -17.22 7.96 0.74
C THR A 27 -16.30 6.75 0.76
N ALA A 28 -15.32 6.69 1.67
CA ALA A 28 -14.38 5.57 1.81
C ALA A 28 -15.01 4.29 2.35
N GLY A 29 -16.24 4.32 2.87
CA GLY A 29 -16.91 3.13 3.37
C GLY A 29 -16.93 1.97 2.35
N ARG A 30 -17.07 2.26 1.05
CA ARG A 30 -16.97 1.23 0.00
C ARG A 30 -15.54 0.67 -0.08
N THR A 31 -14.55 1.54 -0.15
CA THR A 31 -13.15 1.15 -0.37
C THR A 31 -12.54 0.47 0.85
N LEU A 32 -12.87 0.92 2.07
CA LEU A 32 -12.50 0.24 3.30
C LEU A 32 -13.14 -1.14 3.38
N ARG A 33 -14.44 -1.27 3.03
CA ARG A 33 -15.09 -2.58 2.95
C ARG A 33 -14.39 -3.50 1.95
N THR A 34 -13.94 -2.98 0.82
CA THR A 34 -13.13 -3.75 -0.15
C THR A 34 -11.80 -4.18 0.45
N ALA A 35 -11.09 -3.29 1.13
CA ALA A 35 -9.80 -3.59 1.76
C ALA A 35 -9.93 -4.66 2.86
N PHE A 36 -10.99 -4.61 3.66
CA PHE A 36 -11.28 -5.55 4.74
C PHE A 36 -12.15 -6.74 4.31
N ALA A 37 -12.44 -6.90 3.02
CA ALA A 37 -13.27 -8.00 2.55
C ALA A 37 -12.61 -9.34 2.86
N GLU A 38 -13.37 -10.26 3.44
CA GLU A 38 -12.95 -11.65 3.63
C GLU A 38 -13.02 -12.43 2.31
N GLY A 39 -12.22 -13.50 2.21
CA GLY A 39 -12.17 -14.37 1.03
C GLY A 39 -10.79 -14.39 0.36
N PRO A 40 -10.64 -15.04 -0.82
CA PRO A 40 -9.38 -15.04 -1.55
C PRO A 40 -9.06 -13.64 -2.09
N ASN A 41 -7.77 -13.31 -2.19
CA ASN A 41 -7.36 -12.09 -2.89
C ASN A 41 -7.68 -12.22 -4.38
N PRO A 42 -8.08 -11.12 -5.04
CA PRO A 42 -8.18 -11.12 -6.49
C PRO A 42 -6.80 -11.30 -7.12
N GLU A 43 -6.78 -11.94 -8.29
CA GLU A 43 -5.58 -12.03 -9.11
C GLU A 43 -5.49 -10.81 -10.03
N ILE A 44 -4.37 -10.10 -9.97
CA ILE A 44 -4.07 -8.98 -10.90
C ILE A 44 -3.17 -9.52 -12.02
N ASN A 45 -2.10 -10.22 -11.65
CA ASN A 45 -1.13 -10.83 -12.55
C ASN A 45 -0.26 -11.86 -11.80
N GLU A 46 0.62 -12.53 -12.52
CA GLU A 46 1.57 -13.50 -11.98
C GLU A 46 2.48 -12.94 -10.88
N HIS A 47 2.99 -11.71 -11.01
CA HIS A 47 3.88 -11.11 -10.01
C HIS A 47 3.20 -10.96 -8.65
N THR A 48 1.95 -10.51 -8.63
CA THR A 48 1.18 -10.39 -7.38
C THR A 48 0.87 -11.74 -6.74
N ARG A 49 0.56 -12.75 -7.55
CA ARG A 49 0.29 -14.12 -7.09
C ARG A 49 1.55 -14.77 -6.51
N ASP A 50 2.66 -14.65 -7.22
CA ASP A 50 3.91 -15.31 -6.88
C ASP A 50 4.55 -14.67 -5.64
N PHE A 51 4.47 -13.34 -5.49
CA PHE A 51 4.94 -12.67 -4.27
C PHE A 51 4.11 -13.08 -3.05
N ARG A 52 2.78 -13.23 -3.19
CA ARG A 52 1.94 -13.74 -2.09
C ARG A 52 2.34 -15.15 -1.68
N ARG A 53 2.59 -16.04 -2.66
CA ARG A 53 3.08 -17.41 -2.39
C ARG A 53 4.42 -17.40 -1.67
N TYR A 54 5.32 -16.51 -2.08
CA TYR A 54 6.60 -16.31 -1.41
C TYR A 54 6.42 -15.89 0.05
N LEU A 55 5.57 -14.89 0.34
CA LEU A 55 5.25 -14.50 1.72
C LEU A 55 4.71 -15.66 2.56
N VAL A 56 3.79 -16.46 2.00
CA VAL A 56 3.28 -17.66 2.70
C VAL A 56 4.39 -18.66 3.00
N GLY A 57 5.33 -18.86 2.06
CA GLY A 57 6.49 -19.74 2.25
C GLY A 57 7.45 -19.29 3.35
N LEU A 58 7.47 -18.00 3.69
CA LEU A 58 8.32 -17.43 4.72
C LEU A 58 7.73 -17.52 6.14
N ALA A 59 6.51 -18.02 6.31
CA ALA A 59 5.81 -17.99 7.61
C ALA A 59 6.57 -18.66 8.77
N VAL A 60 7.47 -19.61 8.47
CA VAL A 60 8.30 -20.29 9.48
C VAL A 60 9.55 -19.50 9.84
N SER A 61 10.12 -18.75 8.90
CA SER A 61 11.43 -18.09 9.06
C SER A 61 11.34 -16.59 9.31
N GLU A 62 10.25 -15.94 8.90
CA GLU A 62 10.06 -14.50 8.99
C GLU A 62 8.97 -14.17 10.03
N PRO A 63 9.33 -13.61 11.20
CA PRO A 63 8.39 -13.36 12.28
C PRO A 63 7.30 -12.34 11.94
N ASN A 64 7.54 -11.44 10.98
CA ASN A 64 6.56 -10.43 10.57
C ASN A 64 5.66 -10.88 9.42
N THR A 65 5.70 -12.17 9.03
CA THR A 65 4.95 -12.68 7.86
C THR A 65 3.45 -12.37 7.93
N THR A 66 2.82 -12.51 9.10
CA THR A 66 1.40 -12.18 9.28
C THR A 66 1.11 -10.71 8.96
N THR A 67 1.95 -9.81 9.46
CA THR A 67 1.85 -8.36 9.20
C THR A 67 2.04 -8.05 7.72
N TYR A 68 2.99 -8.69 7.04
CA TYR A 68 3.19 -8.53 5.61
C TYR A 68 2.01 -9.06 4.80
N LEU A 69 1.49 -10.24 5.12
CA LEU A 69 0.32 -10.83 4.44
C LEU A 69 -0.93 -9.95 4.60
N GLN A 70 -1.16 -9.39 5.79
CA GLN A 70 -2.30 -8.48 6.01
C GLN A 70 -2.16 -7.19 5.20
N ALA A 71 -1.00 -6.54 5.23
CA ALA A 71 -0.75 -5.32 4.46
C ALA A 71 -0.86 -5.58 2.95
N TRP A 72 -0.32 -6.71 2.50
CA TRP A 72 -0.37 -7.17 1.12
C TRP A 72 -1.80 -7.48 0.65
N ASP A 73 -2.56 -8.26 1.43
CA ASP A 73 -3.91 -8.68 1.06
C ASP A 73 -4.85 -7.49 0.94
N ARG A 74 -4.72 -6.52 1.84
CA ARG A 74 -5.45 -5.24 1.77
C ARG A 74 -5.03 -4.44 0.53
N LEU A 75 -3.72 -4.36 0.24
CA LEU A 75 -3.19 -3.64 -0.93
C LEU A 75 -3.74 -4.19 -2.24
N VAL A 76 -3.65 -5.50 -2.44
CA VAL A 76 -4.05 -6.15 -3.70
C VAL A 76 -5.53 -5.96 -3.97
N ARG A 77 -6.38 -6.03 -2.93
CA ARG A 77 -7.82 -5.73 -3.06
C ARG A 77 -8.08 -4.29 -3.47
N THR A 78 -7.41 -3.34 -2.83
CA THR A 78 -7.59 -1.92 -3.17
C THR A 78 -7.03 -1.57 -4.53
N LEU A 79 -5.89 -2.14 -4.92
CA LEU A 79 -5.29 -1.95 -6.24
C LEU A 79 -6.17 -2.54 -7.34
N LYS A 80 -6.67 -3.77 -7.19
CA LYS A 80 -7.58 -4.37 -8.19
C LYS A 80 -8.82 -3.51 -8.39
N ALA A 81 -9.47 -3.10 -7.31
CA ALA A 81 -10.66 -2.27 -7.39
C ALA A 81 -10.39 -0.88 -7.99
N LEU A 82 -9.20 -0.31 -7.76
CA LEU A 82 -8.77 0.94 -8.40
C LEU A 82 -8.61 0.78 -9.91
N LEU A 83 -7.96 -0.31 -10.35
CA LEU A 83 -7.78 -0.64 -11.77
C LEU A 83 -9.12 -0.89 -12.48
N ASP A 84 -10.04 -1.59 -11.82
CA ASP A 84 -11.38 -1.83 -12.36
C ASP A 84 -12.20 -0.54 -12.49
N GLU A 85 -12.06 0.40 -11.54
CA GLU A 85 -12.70 1.72 -11.64
C GLU A 85 -12.13 2.59 -12.77
N SER A 86 -10.83 2.48 -13.08
CA SER A 86 -10.24 3.21 -14.20
C SER A 86 -10.72 2.71 -15.56
N ASP A 87 -10.93 1.41 -15.71
CA ASP A 87 -11.40 0.81 -16.97
C ASP A 87 -12.88 1.16 -17.25
N ASP A 88 -13.69 1.30 -16.20
CA ASP A 88 -15.13 1.63 -16.28
C ASP A 88 -15.41 3.10 -16.68
N GLY A 89 -14.38 3.95 -16.85
CA GLY A 89 -14.52 5.36 -17.25
C GLY A 89 -15.27 6.25 -16.24
N ARG A 90 -15.50 5.77 -15.01
CA ARG A 90 -16.15 6.52 -13.93
C ARG A 90 -15.18 7.55 -13.34
N ARG A 91 -15.73 8.58 -12.70
CA ARG A 91 -14.95 9.62 -11.99
C ARG A 91 -14.09 8.94 -10.91
N GLN A 92 -12.77 8.97 -11.10
CA GLN A 92 -11.81 8.26 -10.27
C GLN A 92 -11.86 8.74 -8.82
N ASN A 93 -12.28 7.87 -7.89
CA ASN A 93 -12.15 8.12 -6.45
C ASN A 93 -10.76 7.67 -5.94
N ALA A 94 -9.72 7.92 -6.74
CA ALA A 94 -8.34 7.46 -6.51
C ALA A 94 -7.82 7.80 -5.10
N ALA A 95 -8.06 9.04 -4.64
CA ALA A 95 -7.69 9.49 -3.30
C ALA A 95 -8.26 8.57 -2.21
N THR A 96 -9.51 8.13 -2.36
CA THR A 96 -10.17 7.23 -1.41
C THR A 96 -9.47 5.88 -1.30
N PHE A 97 -8.98 5.31 -2.41
CA PHE A 97 -8.21 4.06 -2.42
C PHE A 97 -6.86 4.21 -1.73
N LEU A 98 -6.15 5.30 -2.01
CA LEU A 98 -4.85 5.57 -1.39
C LEU A 98 -4.97 5.74 0.12
N PHE A 99 -5.88 6.61 0.56
CA PHE A 99 -6.05 6.88 1.99
C PHE A 99 -6.66 5.69 2.74
N SER A 100 -7.49 4.88 2.09
CA SER A 100 -8.01 3.65 2.70
C SER A 100 -6.87 2.67 3.01
N TRP A 101 -5.96 2.43 2.06
CA TRP A 101 -4.83 1.52 2.34
C TRP A 101 -3.91 2.05 3.43
N ILE A 102 -3.54 3.34 3.38
CA ILE A 102 -2.72 3.99 4.42
C ILE A 102 -3.40 3.90 5.80
N TYR A 103 -4.71 4.11 5.86
CA TYR A 103 -5.45 4.02 7.11
C TYR A 103 -5.44 2.60 7.70
N CYS A 104 -5.48 1.58 6.84
CA CYS A 104 -5.45 0.19 7.26
C CYS A 104 -4.04 -0.33 7.62
N LEU A 105 -3.00 0.50 7.59
CA LEU A 105 -1.66 0.07 7.98
C LEU A 105 -1.56 -0.10 9.49
N GLU A 106 -1.09 -1.28 9.87
CA GLU A 106 -0.85 -1.64 11.27
C GLU A 106 0.47 -1.05 11.76
N GLU A 107 0.58 -0.72 13.06
CA GLU A 107 1.78 -0.13 13.65
C GLU A 107 3.04 -0.94 13.35
N ASN A 108 2.94 -2.28 13.40
CA ASN A 108 4.05 -3.18 13.10
C ASN A 108 4.53 -3.07 11.66
N PHE A 109 3.62 -2.88 10.69
CA PHE A 109 4.00 -2.71 9.30
C PHE A 109 4.71 -1.36 9.09
N ILE A 110 4.20 -0.31 9.74
CA ILE A 110 4.84 1.02 9.71
C ILE A 110 6.27 0.94 10.28
N LEU A 111 6.47 0.21 11.39
CA LEU A 111 7.80 -0.03 11.95
C LEU A 111 8.71 -0.78 10.96
N CYS A 112 8.19 -1.78 10.25
CA CYS A 112 8.95 -2.49 9.22
C CYS A 112 9.37 -1.57 8.07
N LEU A 113 8.49 -0.65 7.64
CA LEU A 113 8.82 0.38 6.64
C LEU A 113 9.90 1.33 7.13
N GLN A 114 9.79 1.83 8.36
CA GLN A 114 10.78 2.73 8.97
C GLN A 114 12.16 2.08 9.12
N GLN A 115 12.20 0.77 9.33
CA GLN A 115 13.43 -0.02 9.38
C GLN A 115 13.92 -0.47 8.01
N HIS A 116 13.26 -0.06 6.92
CA HIS A 116 13.56 -0.47 5.55
C HIS A 116 13.61 -1.99 5.37
N GLN A 117 12.74 -2.72 6.07
CA GLN A 117 12.65 -4.17 5.93
C GLN A 117 12.35 -4.51 4.46
N PRO A 118 13.11 -5.42 3.81
CA PRO A 118 13.00 -5.63 2.37
C PRO A 118 11.59 -5.98 1.90
N LEU A 119 10.88 -6.84 2.63
CA LEU A 119 9.49 -7.22 2.30
C LEU A 119 8.52 -6.04 2.42
N ALA A 120 8.73 -5.15 3.39
CA ALA A 120 7.93 -3.94 3.54
C ALA A 120 8.16 -2.99 2.37
N LEU A 121 9.41 -2.83 1.92
CA LEU A 121 9.76 -2.04 0.73
C LEU A 121 9.17 -2.62 -0.55
N VAL A 122 9.17 -3.95 -0.70
CA VAL A 122 8.49 -4.60 -1.83
C VAL A 122 7.01 -4.24 -1.80
N ILE A 123 6.31 -4.41 -0.67
CA ILE A 123 4.88 -4.06 -0.56
C ILE A 123 4.65 -2.56 -0.88
N LEU A 124 5.53 -1.67 -0.39
CA LEU A 124 5.46 -0.23 -0.70
C LEU A 124 5.60 0.04 -2.20
N SER A 125 6.42 -0.71 -2.94
CA SER A 125 6.55 -0.53 -4.39
C SER A 125 5.23 -0.79 -5.13
N TYR A 126 4.40 -1.74 -4.68
CA TYR A 126 3.07 -1.95 -5.25
C TYR A 126 2.09 -0.84 -4.88
N PHE A 127 2.28 -0.18 -3.72
CA PHE A 127 1.53 1.02 -3.37
C PHE A 127 1.91 2.20 -4.28
N VAL A 128 3.18 2.28 -4.72
CA VAL A 128 3.61 3.26 -5.73
C VAL A 128 2.85 3.11 -7.04
N VAL A 129 2.49 1.89 -7.44
CA VAL A 129 1.61 1.69 -8.62
C VAL A 129 0.24 2.34 -8.41
N MET A 130 -0.35 2.19 -7.21
CA MET A 130 -1.61 2.87 -6.89
C MET A 130 -1.46 4.40 -6.96
N LEU A 131 -0.33 4.95 -6.48
CA LEU A 131 -0.03 6.38 -6.59
C LEU A 131 0.07 6.82 -8.04
N HIS A 132 0.75 6.05 -8.89
CA HIS A 132 0.92 6.39 -10.31
C HIS A 132 -0.40 6.38 -11.08
N VAL A 133 -1.26 5.38 -10.86
CA VAL A 133 -2.63 5.36 -11.42
C VAL A 133 -3.43 6.58 -10.95
N SER A 134 -3.13 7.07 -9.75
CA SER A 134 -3.78 8.22 -9.12
C SER A 134 -3.12 9.57 -9.42
N ARG A 135 -2.09 9.65 -10.28
CA ARG A 135 -1.24 10.85 -10.46
C ARG A 135 -1.96 12.11 -10.92
N HIS A 136 -3.18 11.99 -11.44
CA HIS A 136 -4.01 13.14 -11.82
C HIS A 136 -4.56 13.94 -10.63
N GLN A 137 -4.36 13.46 -9.39
CA GLN A 137 -4.70 14.23 -8.19
C GLN A 137 -3.62 15.28 -7.90
N TRP A 138 -4.06 16.51 -7.60
CA TRP A 138 -3.21 17.69 -7.43
C TRP A 138 -2.08 17.59 -6.39
N PHE A 139 -2.12 16.60 -5.48
CA PHE A 139 -1.14 16.42 -4.41
C PHE A 139 -0.18 15.24 -4.62
N ILE A 140 -0.33 14.48 -5.71
CA ILE A 140 0.43 13.23 -5.97
C ILE A 140 1.57 13.45 -6.95
N GLU A 141 1.63 14.62 -7.60
CA GLU A 141 2.66 14.96 -8.57
C GLU A 141 4.07 14.66 -8.01
N GLU A 142 4.86 13.87 -8.76
CA GLU A 142 6.23 13.40 -8.44
C GLU A 142 6.39 12.38 -7.29
N TRP A 143 5.35 12.08 -6.52
CA TRP A 143 5.44 11.11 -5.41
C TRP A 143 5.79 9.70 -5.88
N PRO A 144 5.17 9.14 -6.96
CA PRO A 144 5.50 7.80 -7.41
C PRO A 144 6.99 7.63 -7.72
N GLU A 145 7.56 8.58 -8.47
CA GLU A 145 8.94 8.58 -8.90
C GLU A 145 9.90 8.75 -7.71
N HIS A 146 9.62 9.70 -6.81
CA HIS A 146 10.45 9.94 -5.62
C HIS A 146 10.48 8.72 -4.68
N ILE A 147 9.32 8.11 -4.41
CA ILE A 147 9.24 6.95 -3.52
C ILE A 147 9.90 5.74 -4.16
N MET A 148 9.70 5.50 -5.47
CA MET A 148 10.37 4.39 -6.16
C MET A 148 11.89 4.53 -6.15
N ALA A 149 12.41 5.75 -6.34
CA ALA A 149 13.84 6.04 -6.23
C ALA A 149 14.39 5.65 -4.84
N GLY A 150 13.67 6.04 -3.79
CA GLY A 150 14.02 5.68 -2.41
C GLY A 150 14.00 4.18 -2.18
N ILE A 151 12.99 3.46 -2.69
CA ILE A 151 12.91 1.99 -2.58
C ILE A 151 14.12 1.33 -3.25
N ILE A 152 14.42 1.69 -4.50
CA ILE A 152 15.53 1.09 -5.26
C ILE A 152 16.88 1.36 -4.59
N HIS A 153 17.04 2.52 -3.93
CA HIS A 153 18.25 2.84 -3.20
C HIS A 153 18.46 1.97 -1.95
N HIS A 154 17.39 1.59 -1.24
CA HIS A 154 17.48 0.89 0.04
C HIS A 154 17.26 -0.63 -0.06
N ILE A 155 16.66 -1.12 -1.14
CA ILE A 155 16.32 -2.54 -1.27
C ILE A 155 17.56 -3.38 -1.62
N HIS A 156 17.70 -4.54 -0.95
CA HIS A 156 18.74 -5.51 -1.28
C HIS A 156 18.48 -6.16 -2.64
N ASP A 157 19.56 -6.52 -3.35
CA ASP A 157 19.50 -7.06 -4.71
C ASP A 157 18.61 -8.32 -4.83
N ASP A 158 18.60 -9.17 -3.81
CA ASP A 158 17.76 -10.38 -3.76
C ASP A 158 16.26 -10.10 -3.90
N TYR A 159 15.82 -8.89 -3.56
CA TYR A 159 14.42 -8.49 -3.64
C TYR A 159 14.09 -7.64 -4.87
N LYS A 160 15.10 -7.24 -5.67
CA LYS A 160 14.88 -6.52 -6.94
C LYS A 160 13.91 -7.23 -7.90
N PRO A 161 13.94 -8.56 -8.06
CA PRO A 161 12.98 -9.26 -8.91
C PRO A 161 11.51 -8.96 -8.58
N TRP A 162 11.21 -8.73 -7.29
CA TRP A 162 9.84 -8.46 -6.83
C TRP A 162 9.34 -7.05 -7.12
N ILE A 163 10.25 -6.08 -7.33
CA ILE A 163 9.90 -4.68 -7.62
C ILE A 163 9.99 -4.32 -9.10
N ARG A 164 10.44 -5.24 -9.96
CA ARG A 164 10.51 -5.02 -11.42
C ARG A 164 9.17 -4.66 -12.04
N TRP A 165 8.13 -5.42 -11.73
CA TRP A 165 6.79 -5.14 -12.26
C TRP A 165 6.25 -3.79 -11.76
N PRO A 166 6.28 -3.48 -10.44
CA PRO A 166 5.90 -2.16 -9.95
C PRO A 166 6.66 -1.00 -10.61
N ALA A 167 7.98 -1.15 -10.80
CA ALA A 167 8.79 -0.14 -11.47
C ALA A 167 8.38 0.05 -12.94
N SER A 168 8.11 -1.04 -13.67
CA SER A 168 7.70 -0.95 -15.07
C SER A 168 6.36 -0.24 -15.24
N GLN A 169 5.44 -0.35 -14.27
CA GLN A 169 4.14 0.33 -14.30
C GLN A 169 4.27 1.87 -14.26
N ILE A 170 5.39 2.38 -13.75
CA ILE A 170 5.64 3.83 -13.64
C ILE A 170 6.72 4.31 -14.63
N GLY A 171 7.12 3.47 -15.59
CA GLY A 171 8.12 3.80 -16.61
C GLY A 171 9.58 3.64 -16.17
N TRP A 172 9.85 2.93 -15.07
CA TRP A 172 11.20 2.64 -14.60
C TRP A 172 11.69 1.25 -15.04
N ASN A 173 12.98 1.14 -15.33
CA ASN A 173 13.65 -0.14 -15.59
C ASN A 173 14.60 -0.47 -14.43
N VAL A 174 14.43 -1.66 -13.82
CA VAL A 174 15.15 -2.12 -12.62
C VAL A 174 15.76 -3.51 -12.81
#